data_AF-G6AGG1-F1
#
_entry.id   AF-G6AGG1-F1
#
_cell.length_a   1.000
_cell.length_b   1.000
_cell.length_c   1.000
_cell.angle_alpha   90.00
_cell.angle_beta   90.00
_cell.angle_gamma   90.00
#
_symmetry.space_group_name_H-M   'P 1'
#
loop_
_entity.id
_entity.type
_entity.pdbx_description
1 polymer ?
#
loop_
_entity_poly.entity_id
_entity_poly.type
_entity_poly.pdbx_seq_one_letter_code
_entity_poly.pdbx_strand_id
1 'polypeptide(L)'
;MILHIFNPEHDIALSYDNKYFTPPHAGRQLRYDLDYLPALWAKDGDCIMVGNTTSAMVHVRRFMAHVQRVRFISQDEVANVADEIESVSPWGWDSAIKFQLMKLGIHEDILPSDAELSEIRTLSNRRFSAHVLQQLQQDMQLPFLCGEAFYVESIPALKDVIQSFGKAIIKAPWSSSGRGVRYIDQAMDAAITSWAARVISQQGGIMVEPYYNKMKDFGMEFYVDAAGVHYAGLSVFHTINGAYVGNSLSTEDEKRQMLAPYVDNRVLDRLAEHLTQLLNDHLKGKYQGPLGVDMMIIANQNTAADTTSGFFVHPVVEINLRRTMGHVALSLSKEERFQQRMMRVDYDVTHYHLHTIHKEQRF
;
A
#
# COMPACT_ATOMS: atom_id res chain seq x y z
N MET A 1 24.67 -2.84 9.74
CA MET A 1 23.44 -2.05 10.06
C MET A 1 22.48 -2.01 8.86
N ILE A 2 21.19 -1.65 9.04
CA ILE A 2 20.23 -1.50 7.92
C ILE A 2 20.09 -0.02 7.52
N LEU A 3 20.11 0.28 6.21
CA LEU A 3 19.77 1.58 5.67
C LEU A 3 18.28 1.63 5.29
N HIS A 4 17.49 2.47 5.98
CA HIS A 4 16.08 2.68 5.69
C HIS A 4 15.85 3.92 4.84
N ILE A 5 14.93 3.82 3.89
CA ILE A 5 14.64 4.89 2.92
C ILE A 5 13.14 5.03 2.77
N PHE A 6 12.64 6.25 2.83
CA PHE A 6 11.26 6.55 2.48
C PHE A 6 11.16 7.00 1.02
N ASN A 7 10.76 6.11 0.11
CA ASN A 7 10.47 6.43 -1.30
C ASN A 7 8.96 6.23 -1.61
N PRO A 8 8.07 7.14 -1.17
CA PRO A 8 6.62 7.00 -1.33
C PRO A 8 6.12 7.01 -2.79
N GLU A 9 6.95 7.45 -3.73
CA GLU A 9 6.62 7.47 -5.16
C GLU A 9 6.82 6.11 -5.85
N HIS A 10 7.19 5.06 -5.11
CA HIS A 10 7.52 3.74 -5.62
C HIS A 10 6.57 3.23 -6.72
N ASP A 11 5.25 3.26 -6.51
CA ASP A 11 4.28 2.77 -7.49
C ASP A 11 4.29 3.59 -8.79
N ILE A 12 4.64 4.88 -8.71
CA ILE A 12 4.83 5.73 -9.89
C ILE A 12 6.11 5.31 -10.60
N ALA A 13 7.21 5.07 -9.87
CA ALA A 13 8.45 4.59 -10.47
C ALA A 13 8.25 3.27 -11.22
N LEU A 14 7.51 2.32 -10.65
CA LEU A 14 7.13 1.07 -11.32
C LEU A 14 6.35 1.31 -12.62
N SER A 15 5.45 2.29 -12.65
CA SER A 15 4.67 2.62 -13.85
C SER A 15 5.53 3.13 -15.01
N TYR A 16 6.63 3.83 -14.72
CA TYR A 16 7.57 4.36 -15.74
C TYR A 16 8.66 3.36 -16.12
N ASP A 17 9.00 2.45 -15.21
CA ASP A 17 10.02 1.41 -15.38
C ASP A 17 11.36 1.93 -15.93
N ASN A 18 11.85 3.01 -15.33
CA ASN A 18 13.04 3.70 -15.81
C ASN A 18 13.94 4.06 -14.63
N LYS A 19 15.18 3.57 -14.64
CA LYS A 19 16.19 3.89 -13.61
C LYS A 19 16.53 5.38 -13.50
N TYR A 20 16.24 6.17 -14.53
CA TYR A 20 16.41 7.63 -14.53
C TYR A 20 15.11 8.39 -14.15
N PHE A 21 14.10 7.68 -13.65
CA PHE A 21 12.83 8.28 -13.25
C PHE A 21 13.05 9.40 -12.24
N THR A 22 12.48 10.56 -12.56
CA THR A 22 12.41 11.70 -11.65
C THR A 22 10.96 11.80 -11.14
N PRO A 23 10.73 11.61 -9.82
CA PRO A 23 9.40 11.68 -9.24
C PRO A 23 8.77 13.06 -9.45
N PRO A 24 7.44 13.20 -9.57
CA PRO A 24 6.79 14.51 -9.63
C PRO A 24 7.08 15.34 -8.37
N HIS A 25 6.98 16.68 -8.48
CA HIS A 25 7.28 17.60 -7.36
C HIS A 25 6.57 17.20 -6.06
N ALA A 26 5.27 16.93 -6.13
CA ALA A 26 4.48 16.51 -4.98
C ALA A 26 5.00 15.23 -4.31
N GLY A 27 5.52 14.26 -5.08
CA GLY A 27 6.10 13.03 -4.54
C GLY A 27 7.45 13.27 -3.86
N ARG A 28 8.30 14.12 -4.45
CA ARG A 28 9.58 14.51 -3.84
C ARG A 28 9.39 15.30 -2.54
N GLN A 29 8.37 16.16 -2.50
CA GLN A 29 8.03 16.94 -1.33
C GLN A 29 7.47 16.04 -0.22
N LEU A 30 6.55 15.12 -0.55
CA LEU A 30 6.07 14.11 0.39
C LEU A 30 7.22 13.27 0.97
N ARG A 31 8.18 12.85 0.12
CA ARG A 31 9.40 12.18 0.55
C ARG A 31 10.17 13.04 1.56
N TYR A 32 10.54 14.26 1.19
CA TYR A 32 11.35 15.14 2.03
C TYR A 32 10.70 15.47 3.37
N ASP A 33 9.38 15.68 3.38
CA ASP A 33 8.67 16.07 4.59
C ASP A 33 8.46 14.91 5.57
N LEU A 34 8.44 13.65 5.08
CA LEU A 34 8.12 12.45 5.88
C LEU A 34 9.23 11.37 5.85
N ASP A 35 10.44 11.70 5.40
CA ASP A 35 11.54 10.73 5.29
C ASP A 35 12.03 10.17 6.63
N TYR A 36 11.65 10.80 7.75
CA TYR A 36 11.91 10.31 9.10
C TYR A 36 11.05 9.11 9.52
N LEU A 37 9.95 8.81 8.80
CA LEU A 37 9.01 7.76 9.19
C LEU A 37 9.67 6.39 9.47
N PRO A 38 10.74 5.97 8.78
CA PRO A 38 11.39 4.72 9.08
C PRO A 38 11.97 4.57 10.47
N ALA A 39 12.23 5.67 11.17
CA ALA A 39 12.63 5.63 12.57
C ALA A 39 11.59 4.93 13.47
N LEU A 40 10.31 4.88 13.08
CA LEU A 40 9.23 4.25 13.84
C LEU A 40 9.34 2.71 13.94
N TRP A 41 10.19 2.08 13.13
CA TRP A 41 10.39 0.63 13.14
C TRP A 41 11.85 0.19 13.00
N ALA A 42 12.76 1.12 12.68
CA ALA A 42 14.18 0.85 12.61
C ALA A 42 14.72 0.40 13.98
N LYS A 43 15.72 -0.48 13.95
CA LYS A 43 16.37 -0.99 15.17
C LYS A 43 17.46 -0.03 15.63
N ASP A 44 17.87 -0.15 16.89
CA ASP A 44 19.05 0.54 17.41
C ASP A 44 20.27 0.32 16.49
N GLY A 45 20.92 1.42 16.08
CA GLY A 45 22.09 1.39 15.19
C GLY A 45 21.78 1.44 13.69
N ASP A 46 20.51 1.33 13.28
CA ASP A 46 20.12 1.49 11.87
C ASP A 46 20.24 2.94 11.40
N CYS A 47 20.40 3.13 10.09
CA CYS A 47 20.46 4.43 9.44
C CYS A 47 19.13 4.77 8.75
N ILE A 48 18.72 6.03 8.80
CA ILE A 48 17.59 6.55 8.00
C ILE A 48 18.14 7.64 7.08
N MET A 49 18.01 7.43 5.77
CA MET A 49 18.39 8.43 4.78
C MET A 49 17.32 9.51 4.69
N VAL A 50 17.70 10.76 4.98
CA VAL A 50 16.80 11.92 5.00
C VAL A 50 17.38 13.10 4.23
N GLY A 51 16.52 13.96 3.71
CA GLY A 51 16.91 15.21 3.06
C GLY A 51 17.39 16.28 4.04
N ASN A 52 16.95 16.20 5.32
CA ASN A 52 17.37 17.13 6.36
C ASN A 52 17.37 16.46 7.75
N THR A 53 18.56 16.19 8.27
CA THR A 53 18.76 15.49 9.55
C THR A 53 18.18 16.26 10.74
N THR A 54 18.34 17.59 10.78
CA THR A 54 17.79 18.44 11.83
C THR A 54 16.26 18.39 11.85
N SER A 55 15.64 18.54 10.68
CA SER A 55 14.19 18.45 10.52
C SER A 55 13.67 17.08 10.96
N ALA A 56 14.27 16.00 10.45
CA ALA A 56 13.90 14.63 10.78
C ALA A 56 13.91 14.36 12.29
N MET A 57 14.96 14.83 12.99
CA MET A 57 15.06 14.74 14.45
C MET A 57 13.94 15.48 15.18
N VAL A 58 13.53 16.66 14.71
CA VAL A 58 12.43 17.43 15.31
C VAL A 58 11.10 16.70 15.11
N HIS A 59 10.84 16.19 13.91
CA HIS A 59 9.59 15.51 13.60
C HIS A 59 9.45 14.17 14.32
N VAL A 60 10.50 13.34 14.34
CA VAL A 60 10.44 12.00 14.97
C VAL A 60 10.19 12.08 16.48
N ARG A 61 10.68 13.12 17.17
CA ARG A 61 10.46 13.34 18.61
C ARG A 61 8.99 13.49 18.99
N ARG A 62 8.13 13.85 18.04
CA ARG A 62 6.67 13.89 18.24
C ARG A 62 6.09 12.49 18.43
N PHE A 63 6.73 11.48 17.83
CA PHE A 63 6.25 10.10 17.77
C PHE A 63 7.05 9.12 18.61
N MET A 64 8.30 9.42 18.95
CA MET A 64 9.15 8.54 19.76
C MET A 64 9.61 9.27 21.04
N ALA A 65 9.23 8.73 22.20
CA ALA A 65 9.60 9.32 23.51
C ALA A 65 11.10 9.22 23.80
N HIS A 66 11.72 8.13 23.35
CA HIS A 66 13.16 8.01 23.22
C HIS A 66 13.43 7.91 21.73
N VAL A 67 14.11 8.91 21.15
CA VAL A 67 14.76 8.70 19.86
C VAL A 67 15.84 7.64 20.13
N GLN A 68 15.44 6.38 20.00
CA GLN A 68 16.34 5.23 20.05
C GLN A 68 17.45 5.41 19.02
N ARG A 69 18.50 4.60 19.12
CA ARG A 69 19.87 4.84 18.60
C ARG A 69 20.00 4.79 17.07
N VAL A 70 18.98 5.22 16.35
CA VAL A 70 19.01 5.33 14.91
C VAL A 70 19.79 6.57 14.48
N ARG A 71 20.48 6.46 13.35
CA ARG A 71 21.29 7.53 12.79
C ARG A 71 20.59 8.13 11.58
N PHE A 72 20.15 9.39 11.70
CA PHE A 72 19.73 10.15 10.52
C PHE A 72 20.97 10.57 9.74
N ILE A 73 21.02 10.21 8.46
CA ILE A 73 22.11 10.57 7.55
C ILE A 73 21.55 11.25 6.31
N SER A 74 22.24 12.27 5.82
CA SER A 74 21.98 12.86 4.52
C SER A 74 22.51 12.00 3.38
N GLN A 75 22.09 12.27 2.14
CA GLN A 75 22.58 11.54 0.96
C GLN A 75 24.11 11.63 0.82
N ASP A 76 24.69 12.79 1.10
CA ASP A 76 26.15 13.01 0.99
C ASP A 76 26.94 12.22 2.06
N GLU A 77 26.28 11.80 3.13
CA GLU A 77 26.89 11.00 4.20
C GLU A 77 26.80 9.49 3.97
N VAL A 78 25.98 9.03 3.01
CA VAL A 78 25.78 7.59 2.74
C VAL A 78 27.09 6.90 2.38
N ALA A 79 27.91 7.52 1.52
CA ALA A 79 29.20 6.97 1.11
C ALA A 79 30.17 6.75 2.29
N ASN A 80 30.05 7.54 3.37
CA ASN A 80 30.93 7.43 4.54
C ASN A 80 30.60 6.23 5.43
N VAL A 81 29.41 5.64 5.27
CA VAL A 81 28.93 4.50 6.06
C VAL A 81 28.60 3.29 5.20
N ALA A 82 28.84 3.36 3.88
CA ALA A 82 28.43 2.35 2.91
C ALA A 82 28.99 0.95 3.24
N ASP A 83 30.23 0.89 3.71
CA ASP A 83 30.89 -0.37 4.13
C ASP A 83 30.30 -0.97 5.41
N GLU A 84 29.53 -0.19 6.18
CA GLU A 84 28.85 -0.66 7.41
C GLU A 84 27.40 -1.10 7.14
N ILE A 85 26.85 -0.77 5.96
CA ILE A 85 25.48 -1.16 5.55
C ILE A 85 25.49 -2.61 5.09
N GLU A 86 24.76 -3.46 5.82
CA GLU A 86 24.62 -4.89 5.51
C GLU A 86 23.38 -5.19 4.64
N SER A 87 22.39 -4.30 4.68
CA SER A 87 21.17 -4.42 3.88
C SER A 87 20.44 -3.09 3.78
N VAL A 88 19.57 -2.96 2.77
CA VAL A 88 18.77 -1.77 2.53
C VAL A 88 17.28 -2.13 2.63
N SER A 89 16.51 -1.28 3.31
CA SER A 89 15.05 -1.40 3.44
C SER A 89 14.39 -0.12 2.94
N PRO A 90 14.15 0.02 1.62
CA PRO A 90 13.36 1.12 1.11
C PRO A 90 11.89 0.95 1.46
N TRP A 91 11.09 1.98 1.19
CA TRP A 91 9.65 1.91 1.27
C TRP A 91 9.13 0.88 0.27
N GLY A 92 9.68 0.88 -0.96
CA GLY A 92 9.49 -0.17 -1.97
C GLY A 92 10.70 -0.25 -2.92
N TRP A 93 10.92 -1.40 -3.55
CA TRP A 93 12.07 -1.64 -4.42
C TRP A 93 11.75 -1.38 -5.90
N ASP A 94 12.43 -0.41 -6.51
CA ASP A 94 12.35 -0.12 -7.93
C ASP A 94 13.73 0.18 -8.55
N SER A 95 13.79 0.19 -9.88
CA SER A 95 15.05 0.41 -10.60
C SER A 95 15.66 1.80 -10.38
N ALA A 96 14.83 2.81 -10.06
CA ALA A 96 15.31 4.17 -9.79
C ALA A 96 15.97 4.26 -8.41
N ILE A 97 15.39 3.66 -7.37
CA ILE A 97 16.02 3.66 -6.04
C ILE A 97 17.29 2.80 -6.02
N LYS A 98 17.32 1.63 -6.69
CA LYS A 98 18.55 0.84 -6.87
C LYS A 98 19.65 1.69 -7.50
N PHE A 99 19.36 2.36 -8.61
CA PHE A 99 20.33 3.18 -9.32
C PHE A 99 20.82 4.39 -8.49
N GLN A 100 19.94 5.01 -7.70
CA GLN A 100 20.33 6.07 -6.77
C GLN A 100 21.29 5.55 -5.70
N LEU A 101 21.02 4.38 -5.12
CA LEU A 101 21.86 3.79 -4.07
C LEU A 101 23.26 3.42 -4.58
N MET A 102 23.35 2.83 -5.77
CA MET A 102 24.65 2.54 -6.41
C MET A 102 25.47 3.82 -6.61
N LYS A 103 24.83 4.94 -6.99
CA LYS A 103 25.50 6.24 -7.13
C LYS A 103 25.98 6.83 -5.80
N LEU A 104 25.32 6.49 -4.70
CA LEU A 104 25.69 6.89 -3.35
C LEU A 104 26.77 5.98 -2.73
N GLY A 105 27.27 4.99 -3.49
CA GLY A 105 28.34 4.10 -3.06
C GLY A 105 27.88 2.84 -2.33
N ILE A 106 26.57 2.56 -2.28
CA ILE A 106 26.08 1.28 -1.73
C ILE A 106 26.52 0.14 -2.64
N HIS A 107 27.09 -0.90 -2.03
CA HIS A 107 27.57 -2.07 -2.74
C HIS A 107 26.45 -2.82 -3.46
N GLU A 108 26.71 -3.28 -4.68
CA GLU A 108 25.70 -3.90 -5.53
C GLU A 108 25.25 -5.28 -5.02
N ASP A 109 26.09 -5.99 -4.27
CA ASP A 109 25.82 -7.33 -3.72
C ASP A 109 24.74 -7.36 -2.64
N ILE A 110 24.44 -6.21 -2.03
CA ILE A 110 23.34 -6.07 -1.06
C ILE A 110 22.07 -5.44 -1.66
N LEU A 111 22.07 -5.18 -2.97
CA LEU A 111 20.92 -4.63 -3.71
C LEU A 111 20.24 -5.74 -4.53
N PRO A 112 18.92 -5.64 -4.81
CA PRO A 112 18.25 -6.61 -5.64
C PRO A 112 18.83 -6.61 -7.07
N SER A 113 18.92 -7.81 -7.65
CA SER A 113 19.23 -8.00 -9.07
C SER A 113 18.15 -7.39 -9.97
N ASP A 114 18.49 -7.16 -11.24
CA ASP A 114 17.51 -6.64 -12.21
C ASP A 114 16.36 -7.65 -12.46
N ALA A 115 16.64 -8.95 -12.33
CA ALA A 115 15.62 -9.99 -12.41
C ALA A 115 14.64 -9.92 -11.22
N GLU A 116 15.15 -9.76 -10.00
CA GLU A 116 14.29 -9.56 -8.82
C GLU A 116 13.46 -8.29 -8.94
N LEU A 117 14.04 -7.17 -9.39
CA LEU A 117 13.28 -5.94 -9.62
C LEU A 117 12.17 -6.10 -10.67
N SER A 118 12.44 -6.89 -11.73
CA SER A 118 11.44 -7.21 -12.75
C SER A 118 10.29 -8.07 -12.18
N GLU A 119 10.62 -9.04 -11.32
CA GLU A 119 9.64 -9.88 -10.62
C GLU A 119 8.79 -9.04 -9.66
N ILE A 120 9.42 -8.18 -8.85
CA ILE A 120 8.72 -7.24 -7.94
C ILE A 120 7.76 -6.37 -8.73
N ARG A 121 8.20 -5.79 -9.84
CA ARG A 121 7.35 -4.97 -10.70
C ARG A 121 6.16 -5.76 -11.24
N THR A 122 6.39 -6.99 -11.70
CA THR A 122 5.35 -7.88 -12.20
C THR A 122 4.31 -8.20 -11.13
N LEU A 123 4.75 -8.54 -9.91
CA LEU A 123 3.88 -8.88 -8.80
C LEU A 123 3.18 -7.65 -8.18
N SER A 124 3.75 -6.45 -8.32
CA SER A 124 3.10 -5.17 -7.95
C SER A 124 2.02 -4.70 -8.95
N ASN A 125 1.84 -5.41 -10.05
CA ASN A 125 0.78 -5.11 -11.01
C ASN A 125 -0.57 -5.56 -10.46
N ARG A 126 -1.62 -4.74 -10.56
CA ARG A 126 -2.97 -5.12 -10.09
C ARG A 126 -3.54 -6.41 -10.72
N ARG A 127 -2.98 -6.89 -11.84
CA ARG A 127 -3.26 -8.23 -12.38
C ARG A 127 -2.99 -9.34 -11.36
N PHE A 128 -1.93 -9.20 -10.56
CA PHE A 128 -1.62 -10.12 -9.47
C PHE A 128 -2.70 -10.08 -8.38
N SER A 129 -3.14 -8.89 -7.97
CA SER A 129 -4.23 -8.74 -7.00
C SER A 129 -5.53 -9.41 -7.47
N ALA A 130 -5.88 -9.26 -8.75
CA ALA A 130 -7.05 -9.92 -9.33
C ALA A 130 -6.90 -11.45 -9.36
N HIS A 131 -5.71 -11.96 -9.64
CA HIS A 131 -5.43 -13.40 -9.58
C HIS A 131 -5.60 -13.96 -8.15
N VAL A 132 -5.04 -13.29 -7.16
CA VAL A 132 -5.16 -13.68 -5.75
C VAL A 132 -6.62 -13.59 -5.27
N LEU A 133 -7.36 -12.55 -5.67
CA LEU A 133 -8.80 -12.42 -5.38
C LEU A 133 -9.57 -13.65 -5.88
N GLN A 134 -9.35 -14.03 -7.14
CA GLN A 134 -10.04 -15.16 -7.77
C GLN A 134 -9.73 -16.48 -7.05
N GLN A 135 -8.45 -16.75 -6.75
CA GLN A 135 -8.06 -17.96 -6.03
C GLN A 135 -8.65 -17.99 -4.62
N LEU A 136 -8.57 -16.89 -3.88
CA LEU A 136 -9.11 -16.81 -2.53
C LEU A 136 -10.63 -17.08 -2.51
N GLN A 137 -11.38 -16.53 -3.46
CA GLN A 137 -12.81 -16.79 -3.57
C GLN A 137 -13.10 -18.26 -3.93
N GLN A 138 -12.31 -18.87 -4.80
CA GLN A 138 -12.42 -20.29 -5.18
C GLN A 138 -12.09 -21.25 -4.02
N ASP A 139 -11.10 -20.91 -3.20
CA ASP A 139 -10.65 -21.74 -2.09
C ASP A 139 -11.62 -21.66 -0.91
N MET A 140 -12.08 -20.44 -0.59
CA MET A 140 -12.89 -20.22 0.61
C MET A 140 -14.39 -20.50 0.37
N GLN A 141 -14.91 -20.21 -0.83
CA GLN A 141 -16.33 -20.36 -1.21
C GLN A 141 -17.32 -19.79 -0.18
N LEU A 142 -16.98 -18.65 0.40
CA LEU A 142 -17.79 -18.04 1.47
C LEU A 142 -18.86 -17.13 0.88
N PRO A 143 -20.13 -17.27 1.32
CA PRO A 143 -21.25 -16.53 0.74
C PRO A 143 -21.17 -15.01 0.99
N PHE A 144 -20.32 -14.56 1.90
CA PHE A 144 -20.12 -13.15 2.24
C PHE A 144 -18.89 -12.52 1.57
N LEU A 145 -18.13 -13.26 0.75
CA LEU A 145 -17.06 -12.69 -0.06
C LEU A 145 -17.61 -12.23 -1.41
N CYS A 146 -17.12 -11.07 -1.87
CA CYS A 146 -17.47 -10.49 -3.15
C CYS A 146 -16.22 -9.91 -3.83
N GLY A 147 -16.42 -9.24 -4.95
CA GLY A 147 -15.37 -8.58 -5.72
C GLY A 147 -15.15 -9.25 -7.06
N GLU A 148 -15.07 -8.43 -8.10
CA GLU A 148 -14.77 -8.83 -9.46
C GLU A 148 -13.75 -7.85 -10.03
N ALA A 149 -12.71 -8.38 -10.67
CA ALA A 149 -11.61 -7.58 -11.20
C ALA A 149 -11.09 -8.22 -12.49
N PHE A 150 -11.07 -7.43 -13.57
CA PHE A 150 -10.68 -7.90 -14.89
C PHE A 150 -9.51 -7.07 -15.42
N TYR A 151 -8.49 -7.76 -15.93
CA TYR A 151 -7.37 -7.12 -16.62
C TYR A 151 -7.59 -7.20 -18.12
N VAL A 152 -7.69 -6.04 -18.79
CA VAL A 152 -7.90 -5.96 -20.24
C VAL A 152 -6.77 -5.22 -20.93
N GLU A 153 -6.48 -5.63 -22.16
CA GLU A 153 -5.30 -5.18 -22.93
C GLU A 153 -5.70 -4.36 -24.17
N SER A 154 -6.99 -4.05 -24.33
CA SER A 154 -7.49 -3.25 -25.46
C SER A 154 -8.73 -2.44 -25.10
N ILE A 155 -8.93 -1.32 -25.82
CA ILE A 155 -10.12 -0.47 -25.66
C ILE A 155 -11.43 -1.20 -25.99
N PRO A 156 -11.52 -2.02 -27.06
CA PRO A 156 -12.71 -2.82 -27.31
C PRO A 156 -13.08 -3.71 -26.12
N ALA A 157 -12.13 -4.52 -25.63
CA ALA A 157 -12.36 -5.39 -24.47
C ALA A 157 -12.76 -4.60 -23.21
N LEU A 158 -12.15 -3.43 -22.99
CA LEU A 158 -12.53 -2.55 -21.89
C LEU A 158 -13.98 -2.09 -21.98
N LYS A 159 -14.44 -1.68 -23.17
CA LYS A 159 -15.83 -1.25 -23.38
C LYS A 159 -16.80 -2.41 -23.17
N ASP A 160 -16.48 -3.59 -23.67
CA ASP A 160 -17.31 -4.79 -23.52
C ASP A 160 -17.51 -5.14 -22.03
N VAL A 161 -16.44 -5.09 -21.23
CA VAL A 161 -16.53 -5.35 -19.79
C VAL A 161 -17.30 -4.26 -19.05
N ILE A 162 -17.08 -2.97 -19.36
CA ILE A 162 -17.83 -1.87 -18.73
C ILE A 162 -19.34 -1.99 -18.98
N GLN A 163 -19.74 -2.39 -20.19
CA GLN A 163 -21.15 -2.57 -20.54
C GLN A 163 -21.84 -3.64 -19.68
N SER A 164 -21.10 -4.58 -19.10
CA SER A 164 -21.66 -5.64 -18.25
C SER A 164 -21.99 -5.20 -16.82
N PHE A 165 -21.40 -4.11 -16.29
CA PHE A 165 -21.58 -3.68 -14.90
C PHE A 165 -22.47 -2.44 -14.71
N GLY A 166 -22.72 -1.67 -15.77
CA GLY A 166 -23.31 -0.34 -15.66
C GLY A 166 -22.31 0.65 -15.08
N LYS A 167 -22.15 0.67 -13.74
CA LYS A 167 -21.15 1.49 -13.06
C LYS A 167 -19.85 0.71 -12.85
N ALA A 168 -18.74 1.28 -13.33
CA ALA A 168 -17.44 0.64 -13.27
C ALA A 168 -16.35 1.59 -12.75
N ILE A 169 -15.28 1.01 -12.24
CA ILE A 169 -14.04 1.69 -11.90
C ILE A 169 -12.96 1.12 -12.81
N ILE A 170 -12.17 1.99 -13.43
CA ILE A 170 -10.98 1.58 -14.18
C ILE A 170 -9.72 2.08 -13.47
N LYS A 171 -8.70 1.22 -13.37
CA LYS A 171 -7.48 1.50 -12.62
C LYS A 171 -6.24 1.17 -13.47
N ALA A 172 -5.26 2.07 -13.50
CA ALA A 172 -3.97 1.77 -14.11
C ALA A 172 -3.30 0.57 -13.40
N PRO A 173 -2.50 -0.28 -14.08
CA PRO A 173 -1.86 -1.42 -13.44
C PRO A 173 -0.91 -1.05 -12.29
N TRP A 174 -0.15 0.04 -12.44
CA TRP A 174 0.68 0.64 -11.40
C TRP A 174 0.27 2.10 -11.20
N SER A 175 -0.10 2.48 -9.98
CA SER A 175 -0.38 3.88 -9.64
C SER A 175 -0.33 4.13 -8.14
N SER A 176 -0.05 5.37 -7.74
CA SER A 176 -0.01 5.79 -6.33
C SER A 176 -1.22 6.64 -5.92
N SER A 177 -1.71 6.44 -4.69
CA SER A 177 -2.68 7.27 -3.97
C SER A 177 -3.92 7.69 -4.79
N GLY A 178 -4.57 6.74 -5.45
CA GLY A 178 -5.83 6.98 -6.21
C GLY A 178 -5.68 7.71 -7.55
N ARG A 179 -4.47 8.19 -7.92
CA ARG A 179 -4.27 9.00 -9.14
C ARG A 179 -4.53 8.23 -10.43
N GLY A 180 -4.37 6.91 -10.39
CA GLY A 180 -4.61 5.99 -11.50
C GLY A 180 -6.04 5.47 -11.61
N VAL A 181 -6.98 6.01 -10.84
CA VAL A 181 -8.38 5.53 -10.79
C VAL A 181 -9.30 6.48 -11.54
N ARG A 182 -10.24 5.94 -12.33
CA ARG A 182 -11.33 6.70 -12.98
C ARG A 182 -12.65 5.98 -12.78
N TYR A 183 -13.70 6.75 -12.50
CA TYR A 183 -15.06 6.26 -12.29
C TYR A 183 -15.86 6.41 -13.58
N ILE A 184 -16.59 5.36 -13.95
CA ILE A 184 -17.43 5.27 -15.14
C ILE A 184 -18.88 5.03 -14.68
N ASP A 185 -19.80 5.92 -15.02
CA ASP A 185 -21.20 5.79 -14.61
C ASP A 185 -22.06 5.02 -15.63
N GLN A 186 -21.88 5.31 -16.92
CA GLN A 186 -22.62 4.66 -18.01
C GLN A 186 -21.73 4.29 -19.20
N ALA A 187 -20.86 5.22 -19.63
CA ALA A 187 -19.98 5.01 -20.76
C ALA A 187 -18.69 5.81 -20.61
N MET A 188 -17.65 5.39 -21.34
CA MET A 188 -16.40 6.14 -21.43
C MET A 188 -16.55 7.34 -22.36
N ASP A 189 -16.17 8.53 -21.89
CA ASP A 189 -16.01 9.69 -22.76
C ASP A 189 -14.67 9.65 -23.54
N ALA A 190 -14.43 10.65 -24.39
CA ALA A 190 -13.21 10.74 -25.19
C ALA A 190 -11.93 10.91 -24.34
N ALA A 191 -12.03 11.63 -23.21
CA ALA A 191 -10.89 11.90 -22.34
C ALA A 191 -10.48 10.62 -21.58
N ILE A 192 -11.45 9.90 -21.03
CA ILE A 192 -11.28 8.61 -20.38
C ILE A 192 -10.76 7.57 -21.37
N THR A 193 -11.30 7.53 -22.60
CA THR A 193 -10.83 6.62 -23.65
C THR A 193 -9.38 6.88 -24.02
N SER A 194 -9.00 8.15 -24.21
CA SER A 194 -7.62 8.54 -24.53
C SER A 194 -6.66 8.22 -23.39
N TRP A 195 -7.07 8.47 -22.14
CA TRP A 195 -6.31 8.11 -20.96
C TRP A 195 -6.11 6.60 -20.85
N ALA A 196 -7.17 5.80 -20.99
CA ALA A 196 -7.10 4.35 -20.93
C ALA A 196 -6.21 3.78 -22.04
N ALA A 197 -6.31 4.31 -23.27
CA ALA A 197 -5.48 3.88 -24.40
C ALA A 197 -4.00 4.14 -24.13
N ARG A 198 -3.68 5.29 -23.53
CA ARG A 198 -2.32 5.60 -23.11
C ARG A 198 -1.83 4.67 -22.00
N VAL A 199 -2.67 4.39 -20.99
CA VAL A 199 -2.33 3.47 -19.90
C VAL A 199 -2.05 2.07 -20.47
N ILE A 200 -2.92 1.54 -21.32
CA ILE A 200 -2.73 0.23 -21.97
C ILE A 200 -1.44 0.21 -22.78
N SER A 201 -1.20 1.24 -23.60
CA SER A 201 0.03 1.34 -24.41
C SER A 201 1.31 1.43 -23.58
N GLN A 202 1.26 2.01 -22.38
CA GLN A 202 2.44 2.25 -21.55
C GLN A 202 2.67 1.14 -20.51
N GLN A 203 1.60 0.50 -20.04
CA GLN A 203 1.62 -0.42 -18.90
C GLN A 203 1.14 -1.84 -19.27
N GLY A 204 0.84 -2.09 -20.55
CA GLY A 204 0.42 -3.40 -21.07
C GLY A 204 -1.06 -3.71 -20.91
N GLY A 205 -1.81 -2.94 -20.13
CA GLY A 205 -3.24 -3.17 -19.91
C GLY A 205 -3.83 -2.22 -18.88
N ILE A 206 -5.05 -2.51 -18.44
CA ILE A 206 -5.80 -1.73 -17.46
C ILE A 206 -6.77 -2.64 -16.69
N MET A 207 -6.97 -2.33 -15.41
CA MET A 207 -7.96 -3.02 -14.58
C MET A 207 -9.34 -2.38 -14.75
N VAL A 208 -10.38 -3.20 -14.74
CA VAL A 208 -11.78 -2.79 -14.64
C VAL A 208 -12.48 -3.63 -13.56
N GLU A 209 -13.22 -2.95 -12.71
CA GLU A 209 -13.95 -3.53 -11.56
C GLU A 209 -15.36 -2.90 -11.52
N PRO A 210 -16.39 -3.60 -10.99
CA PRO A 210 -17.66 -2.99 -10.67
C PRO A 210 -17.50 -1.87 -9.64
N TYR A 211 -18.34 -0.84 -9.73
CA TYR A 211 -18.40 0.19 -8.68
C TYR A 211 -19.22 -0.33 -7.49
N TYR A 212 -18.57 -0.53 -6.35
CA TYR A 212 -19.22 -1.02 -5.14
C TYR A 212 -19.65 0.11 -4.20
N ASN A 213 -20.81 -0.07 -3.54
CA ASN A 213 -21.24 0.81 -2.46
C ASN A 213 -20.46 0.50 -1.17
N LYS A 214 -19.27 1.08 -1.07
CA LYS A 214 -18.35 0.87 0.03
C LYS A 214 -18.84 1.51 1.32
N MET A 215 -18.77 0.74 2.40
CA MET A 215 -19.10 1.17 3.77
C MET A 215 -17.85 1.50 4.59
N LYS A 216 -16.79 0.65 4.50
CA LYS A 216 -15.54 0.81 5.24
C LYS A 216 -14.36 0.32 4.41
N ASP A 217 -13.23 1.02 4.49
CA ASP A 217 -11.94 0.52 4.04
C ASP A 217 -11.20 -0.11 5.22
N PHE A 218 -10.52 -1.22 4.96
CA PHE A 218 -9.57 -1.81 5.88
C PHE A 218 -8.52 -2.59 5.10
N GLY A 219 -7.51 -3.13 5.76
CA GLY A 219 -6.46 -3.91 5.13
C GLY A 219 -5.84 -4.88 6.11
N MET A 220 -5.05 -5.80 5.56
CA MET A 220 -4.20 -6.69 6.31
C MET A 220 -2.76 -6.43 5.89
N GLU A 221 -1.91 -6.14 6.85
CA GLU A 221 -0.48 -5.92 6.62
C GLU A 221 0.28 -7.22 6.88
N PHE A 222 1.36 -7.44 6.13
CA PHE A 222 2.18 -8.65 6.20
C PHE A 222 3.67 -8.32 6.02
N TYR A 223 4.53 -9.25 6.44
CA TYR A 223 5.96 -9.25 6.12
C TYR A 223 6.33 -10.55 5.41
N VAL A 224 7.21 -10.45 4.42
CA VAL A 224 7.80 -11.61 3.74
C VAL A 224 9.28 -11.69 4.08
N ASP A 225 9.71 -12.84 4.58
CA ASP A 225 11.10 -13.17 4.87
C ASP A 225 11.48 -14.56 4.33
N ALA A 226 12.65 -15.06 4.71
CA ALA A 226 13.13 -16.37 4.26
C ALA A 226 12.24 -17.54 4.73
N ALA A 227 11.55 -17.40 5.87
CA ALA A 227 10.64 -18.42 6.37
C ALA A 227 9.32 -18.43 5.59
N GLY A 228 8.82 -17.25 5.19
CA GLY A 228 7.62 -17.11 4.38
C GLY A 228 6.91 -15.79 4.63
N VAL A 229 5.58 -15.81 4.45
CA VAL A 229 4.71 -14.66 4.70
C VAL A 229 4.15 -14.73 6.12
N HIS A 230 4.14 -13.59 6.80
CA HIS A 230 3.67 -13.45 8.19
C HIS A 230 2.68 -12.31 8.31
N TYR A 231 1.52 -12.57 8.90
CA TYR A 231 0.53 -11.55 9.22
C TYR A 231 1.06 -10.56 10.27
N ALA A 232 0.90 -9.27 10.01
CA ALA A 232 1.37 -8.20 10.88
C ALA A 232 0.25 -7.48 11.65
N GLY A 233 -0.97 -7.43 11.10
CA GLY A 233 -2.12 -6.84 11.78
C GLY A 233 -3.12 -6.15 10.85
N LEU A 234 -4.30 -5.83 11.40
CA LEU A 234 -5.34 -5.08 10.68
C LEU A 234 -4.94 -3.62 10.50
N SER A 235 -5.37 -3.01 9.40
CA SER A 235 -5.26 -1.58 9.16
C SER A 235 -6.66 -1.06 8.86
N VAL A 236 -7.21 -0.13 9.66
CA VAL A 236 -8.55 0.45 9.40
C VAL A 236 -8.33 1.89 8.95
N PHE A 237 -8.48 2.12 7.66
CA PHE A 237 -8.20 3.42 7.03
C PHE A 237 -9.44 4.08 6.46
N HIS A 238 -9.27 5.34 6.11
CA HIS A 238 -10.30 6.14 5.48
C HIS A 238 -9.79 6.70 4.16
N THR A 239 -10.63 6.59 3.13
CA THR A 239 -10.42 7.24 1.85
C THR A 239 -11.56 8.19 1.53
N ILE A 240 -11.24 9.32 0.91
CA ILE A 240 -12.22 10.27 0.36
C ILE A 240 -11.96 10.37 -1.13
N ASN A 241 -12.97 10.09 -1.95
CA ASN A 241 -12.87 10.05 -3.42
C ASN A 241 -11.71 9.16 -3.95
N GLY A 242 -11.41 8.07 -3.24
CA GLY A 242 -10.32 7.14 -3.58
C GLY A 242 -8.92 7.58 -3.15
N ALA A 243 -8.77 8.74 -2.50
CA ALA A 243 -7.52 9.18 -1.91
C ALA A 243 -7.46 8.80 -0.43
N TYR A 244 -6.33 8.25 0.02
CA TYR A 244 -6.06 7.96 1.42
C TYR A 244 -6.02 9.24 2.26
N VAL A 245 -6.71 9.24 3.40
CA VAL A 245 -6.79 10.38 4.33
C VAL A 245 -6.15 10.07 5.68
N GLY A 246 -6.31 8.85 6.19
CA GLY A 246 -5.80 8.49 7.50
C GLY A 246 -6.09 7.05 7.92
N ASN A 247 -5.49 6.66 9.04
CA ASN A 247 -5.65 5.33 9.63
C ASN A 247 -5.96 5.44 11.11
N SER A 248 -6.82 4.54 11.60
CA SER A 248 -7.05 4.34 13.02
C SER A 248 -5.76 3.86 13.70
N LEU A 249 -5.42 4.46 14.83
CA LEU A 249 -4.34 4.04 15.71
C LEU A 249 -4.97 3.33 16.91
N SER A 250 -4.91 2.01 16.91
CA SER A 250 -5.68 1.16 17.83
C SER A 250 -5.07 -0.24 17.92
N THR A 251 -5.37 -0.93 19.02
CA THR A 251 -5.01 -2.34 19.18
C THR A 251 -5.74 -3.21 18.15
N GLU A 252 -5.27 -4.44 17.97
CA GLU A 252 -5.92 -5.41 17.08
C GLU A 252 -7.38 -5.66 17.48
N ASP A 253 -7.64 -5.83 18.78
CA ASP A 253 -8.98 -6.07 19.32
C ASP A 253 -9.93 -4.89 19.08
N GLU A 254 -9.45 -3.66 19.24
CA GLU A 254 -10.24 -2.47 18.95
C GLU A 254 -10.56 -2.34 17.46
N LYS A 255 -9.62 -2.66 16.56
CA LYS A 255 -9.89 -2.67 15.11
C LYS A 255 -10.92 -3.73 14.75
N ARG A 256 -10.86 -4.91 15.37
CA ARG A 256 -11.88 -5.96 15.25
C ARG A 256 -13.24 -5.48 15.74
N GLN A 257 -13.31 -4.79 16.87
CA GLN A 257 -14.55 -4.18 17.38
C GLN A 257 -15.12 -3.13 16.42
N MET A 258 -14.27 -2.34 15.74
CA MET A 258 -14.73 -1.38 14.72
C MET A 258 -15.36 -2.07 13.48
N LEU A 259 -14.89 -3.28 13.14
CA LEU A 259 -15.36 -4.05 11.99
C LEU A 259 -16.52 -5.00 12.33
N ALA A 260 -16.67 -5.41 13.59
CA ALA A 260 -17.67 -6.35 14.08
C ALA A 260 -19.14 -6.04 13.68
N PRO A 261 -19.58 -4.77 13.55
CA PRO A 261 -20.92 -4.46 13.04
C PRO A 261 -21.17 -4.92 11.59
N TYR A 262 -20.11 -5.19 10.83
CA TYR A 262 -20.17 -5.47 9.40
C TYR A 262 -19.70 -6.88 9.03
N VAL A 263 -18.73 -7.42 9.78
CA VAL A 263 -18.08 -8.71 9.49
C VAL A 263 -17.77 -9.44 10.79
N ASP A 264 -18.08 -10.74 10.83
CA ASP A 264 -17.75 -11.60 11.95
C ASP A 264 -16.22 -11.78 12.07
N ASN A 265 -15.67 -11.67 13.27
CA ASN A 265 -14.22 -11.81 13.50
C ASN A 265 -13.65 -13.14 13.00
N ARG A 266 -14.45 -14.22 12.99
CA ARG A 266 -14.04 -15.53 12.44
C ARG A 266 -13.77 -15.46 10.94
N VAL A 267 -14.43 -14.55 10.22
CA VAL A 267 -14.17 -14.29 8.81
C VAL A 267 -12.82 -13.61 8.65
N LEU A 268 -12.52 -12.62 9.49
CA LEU A 268 -11.23 -11.94 9.48
C LEU A 268 -10.08 -12.91 9.78
N ASP A 269 -10.27 -13.82 10.73
CA ASP A 269 -9.25 -14.84 11.06
C ASP A 269 -9.00 -15.78 9.88
N ARG A 270 -10.07 -16.30 9.28
CA ARG A 270 -9.95 -17.18 8.11
C ARG A 270 -9.32 -16.47 6.91
N LEU A 271 -9.65 -15.19 6.69
CA LEU A 271 -9.05 -14.37 5.64
C LEU A 271 -7.55 -14.19 5.88
N ALA A 272 -7.15 -13.84 7.11
CA ALA A 272 -5.74 -13.69 7.44
C ALA A 272 -4.95 -14.99 7.23
N GLU A 273 -5.49 -16.13 7.68
CA GLU A 273 -4.87 -17.45 7.50
C GLU A 273 -4.73 -17.84 6.02
N HIS A 274 -5.82 -17.77 5.24
CA HIS A 274 -5.82 -18.18 3.83
C HIS A 274 -4.98 -17.24 2.96
N LEU A 275 -5.07 -15.92 3.20
CA LEU A 275 -4.21 -14.96 2.51
C LEU A 275 -2.73 -15.20 2.84
N THR A 276 -2.39 -15.51 4.09
CA THR A 276 -1.01 -15.83 4.45
C THR A 276 -0.49 -17.01 3.63
N GLN A 277 -1.29 -18.07 3.47
CA GLN A 277 -0.94 -19.25 2.68
C GLN A 277 -0.81 -18.92 1.18
N LEU A 278 -1.82 -18.29 0.58
CA LEU A 278 -1.80 -17.93 -0.84
C LEU A 278 -0.65 -16.98 -1.18
N LEU A 279 -0.44 -15.94 -0.37
CA LEU A 279 0.68 -15.03 -0.57
C LEU A 279 2.01 -15.74 -0.41
N ASN A 280 2.13 -16.70 0.51
CA ASN A 280 3.34 -17.50 0.66
C ASN A 280 3.64 -18.31 -0.60
N ASP A 281 2.63 -18.94 -1.20
CA ASP A 281 2.80 -19.72 -2.43
C ASP A 281 3.26 -18.86 -3.62
N HIS A 282 2.80 -17.60 -3.67
CA HIS A 282 3.14 -16.69 -4.76
C HIS A 282 4.45 -15.93 -4.56
N LEU A 283 4.77 -15.54 -3.33
CA LEU A 283 5.80 -14.54 -3.03
C LEU A 283 7.07 -15.13 -2.41
N LYS A 284 7.02 -16.32 -1.78
CA LYS A 284 8.19 -16.90 -1.12
C LYS A 284 9.32 -17.14 -2.14
N GLY A 285 10.49 -16.59 -1.84
CA GLY A 285 11.66 -16.65 -2.72
C GLY A 285 11.62 -15.70 -3.92
N LYS A 286 10.58 -14.86 -4.04
CA LYS A 286 10.43 -13.86 -5.11
C LYS A 286 10.36 -12.43 -4.60
N TYR A 287 9.84 -12.24 -3.38
CA TYR A 287 9.75 -10.95 -2.72
C TYR A 287 10.19 -11.07 -1.26
N GLN A 288 10.89 -10.05 -0.77
CA GLN A 288 11.25 -9.90 0.64
C GLN A 288 10.95 -8.47 1.07
N GLY A 289 10.18 -8.31 2.15
CA GLY A 289 9.78 -7.00 2.64
C GLY A 289 8.33 -6.92 3.12
N PRO A 290 7.90 -5.72 3.54
CA PRO A 290 6.52 -5.47 3.96
C PRO A 290 5.57 -5.43 2.76
N LEU A 291 4.34 -5.91 2.93
CA LEU A 291 3.26 -5.74 1.96
C LEU A 291 1.93 -5.51 2.65
N GLY A 292 1.01 -4.83 1.97
CA GLY A 292 -0.36 -4.61 2.45
C GLY A 292 -1.39 -5.10 1.45
N VAL A 293 -2.43 -5.76 1.94
CA VAL A 293 -3.62 -6.14 1.16
C VAL A 293 -4.77 -5.23 1.56
N ASP A 294 -5.16 -4.33 0.66
CA ASP A 294 -6.29 -3.44 0.86
C ASP A 294 -7.59 -4.20 0.63
N MET A 295 -8.59 -3.92 1.46
CA MET A 295 -9.89 -4.60 1.53
C MET A 295 -11.00 -3.57 1.72
N MET A 296 -12.23 -3.97 1.46
CA MET A 296 -13.38 -3.14 1.81
C MET A 296 -14.59 -3.96 2.21
N ILE A 297 -15.40 -3.36 3.07
CA ILE A 297 -16.77 -3.80 3.35
C ILE A 297 -17.70 -3.03 2.43
N ILE A 298 -18.61 -3.74 1.79
CA ILE A 298 -19.61 -3.17 0.88
C ILE A 298 -21.02 -3.51 1.35
N ALA A 299 -21.99 -2.63 1.07
CA ALA A 299 -23.40 -2.93 1.33
C ALA A 299 -23.94 -3.96 0.33
N ASN A 300 -24.73 -4.93 0.81
CA ASN A 300 -25.49 -5.85 -0.03
C ASN A 300 -26.63 -5.08 -0.72
N GLN A 301 -26.59 -4.95 -2.05
CA GLN A 301 -27.66 -4.30 -2.82
C GLN A 301 -28.86 -5.23 -3.07
N ASN A 302 -28.70 -6.54 -2.89
CA ASN A 302 -29.72 -7.58 -3.05
C ASN A 302 -30.13 -8.15 -1.68
N THR A 303 -30.76 -7.34 -0.83
CA THR A 303 -31.45 -7.89 0.35
C THR A 303 -32.79 -8.50 -0.07
N ALA A 304 -32.74 -9.68 -0.68
CA ALA A 304 -33.84 -10.64 -0.55
C ALA A 304 -33.74 -11.24 0.86
N ALA A 305 -34.42 -10.58 1.81
CA ALA A 305 -34.92 -11.02 3.12
C ALA A 305 -34.16 -11.99 4.07
N ASP A 306 -33.08 -12.69 3.70
CA ASP A 306 -32.57 -13.84 4.50
C ASP A 306 -31.05 -13.91 4.73
N THR A 307 -30.26 -12.87 4.44
CA THR A 307 -28.85 -12.82 4.88
C THR A 307 -28.68 -11.93 6.11
N THR A 308 -28.20 -12.52 7.20
CA THR A 308 -28.11 -11.93 8.56
C THR A 308 -27.17 -10.73 8.73
N SER A 309 -26.36 -10.39 7.72
CA SER A 309 -25.58 -9.14 7.70
C SER A 309 -25.73 -8.55 6.31
N GLY A 310 -26.33 -7.37 6.17
CA GLY A 310 -26.52 -6.68 4.88
C GLY A 310 -25.21 -6.18 4.24
N PHE A 311 -24.10 -6.90 4.42
CA PHE A 311 -22.74 -6.51 4.06
C PHE A 311 -21.96 -7.70 3.45
N PHE A 312 -21.05 -7.39 2.53
CA PHE A 312 -20.07 -8.30 1.96
C PHE A 312 -18.65 -7.77 2.18
N VAL A 313 -17.67 -8.66 2.14
CA VAL A 313 -16.24 -8.31 2.16
C VAL A 313 -15.66 -8.49 0.76
N HIS A 314 -15.04 -7.45 0.22
CA HIS A 314 -14.13 -7.53 -0.92
C HIS A 314 -12.71 -7.74 -0.39
N PRO A 315 -12.18 -8.97 -0.41
CA PRO A 315 -11.02 -9.35 0.41
C PRO A 315 -9.67 -8.95 -0.21
N VAL A 316 -9.62 -8.57 -1.49
CA VAL A 316 -8.39 -8.16 -2.16
C VAL A 316 -8.71 -7.05 -3.17
N VAL A 317 -8.73 -5.80 -2.72
CA VAL A 317 -8.89 -4.61 -3.59
C VAL A 317 -7.59 -4.28 -4.29
N GLU A 318 -6.47 -4.38 -3.58
CA GLU A 318 -5.13 -4.11 -4.08
C GLU A 318 -4.09 -4.80 -3.19
N ILE A 319 -3.03 -5.33 -3.79
CA ILE A 319 -1.84 -5.82 -3.07
C ILE A 319 -0.71 -4.85 -3.33
N ASN A 320 -0.17 -4.26 -2.27
CA ASN A 320 0.93 -3.31 -2.33
C ASN A 320 2.21 -4.01 -1.86
N LEU A 321 3.13 -4.38 -2.77
CA LEU A 321 4.44 -4.98 -2.41
C LEU A 321 5.46 -3.94 -1.97
N ARG A 322 5.08 -3.21 -0.94
CA ARG A 322 5.88 -2.18 -0.30
C ARG A 322 5.31 -1.94 1.08
N ARG A 323 6.05 -1.16 1.86
CA ARG A 323 5.50 -0.62 3.10
C ARG A 323 4.29 0.27 2.79
N THR A 324 3.35 0.29 3.71
CA THR A 324 2.09 1.04 3.59
C THR A 324 1.94 1.99 4.78
N MET A 325 1.00 2.92 4.68
CA MET A 325 0.61 3.71 5.85
C MET A 325 -0.03 2.81 6.94
N GLY A 326 -0.58 1.65 6.59
CA GLY A 326 -1.03 0.68 7.59
C GLY A 326 0.12 0.20 8.47
N HIS A 327 1.30 -0.07 7.92
CA HIS A 327 2.50 -0.40 8.71
C HIS A 327 2.93 0.73 9.65
N VAL A 328 2.83 1.99 9.21
CA VAL A 328 3.10 3.17 10.06
C VAL A 328 2.10 3.20 11.23
N ALA A 329 0.82 2.98 10.95
CA ALA A 329 -0.21 2.94 11.97
C ALA A 329 -0.01 1.79 12.96
N LEU A 330 0.38 0.60 12.49
CA LEU A 330 0.72 -0.53 13.34
C LEU A 330 1.89 -0.20 14.27
N SER A 331 2.95 0.44 13.75
CA SER A 331 4.08 0.88 14.58
C SER A 331 3.68 1.88 15.65
N LEU A 332 2.88 2.90 15.30
CA LEU A 332 2.41 3.90 16.26
C LEU A 332 1.45 3.31 17.30
N SER A 333 0.59 2.37 16.91
CA SER A 333 -0.41 1.76 17.80
C SER A 333 0.19 0.89 18.92
N LYS A 334 1.49 0.57 18.83
CA LYS A 334 2.24 -0.10 19.91
C LYS A 334 2.39 0.79 21.14
N GLU A 335 2.35 2.11 20.99
CA GLU A 335 2.40 3.05 22.11
C GLU A 335 0.99 3.42 22.55
N GLU A 336 0.66 3.16 23.82
CA GLU A 336 -0.67 3.43 24.40
C GLU A 336 -1.14 4.88 24.20
N ARG A 337 -0.22 5.86 24.24
CA ARG A 337 -0.54 7.28 24.04
C ARG A 337 -1.10 7.63 22.65
N PHE A 338 -0.91 6.76 21.66
CA PHE A 338 -1.45 6.92 20.31
C PHE A 338 -2.70 6.09 20.07
N GLN A 339 -3.04 5.15 20.96
CA GLN A 339 -4.26 4.38 20.85
C GLN A 339 -5.49 5.28 20.97
N GLN A 340 -6.60 4.86 20.37
CA GLN A 340 -7.85 5.65 20.27
C GLN A 340 -7.69 7.00 19.54
N ARG A 341 -6.67 7.12 18.69
CA ARG A 341 -6.46 8.28 17.81
C ARG A 341 -6.58 7.86 16.35
N MET A 342 -6.54 8.83 15.46
CA MET A 342 -6.39 8.62 14.02
C MET A 342 -5.13 9.34 13.57
N MET A 343 -4.29 8.69 12.75
CA MET A 343 -3.23 9.37 12.05
C MET A 343 -3.72 9.89 10.70
N ARG A 344 -3.23 11.05 10.30
CA ARG A 344 -3.53 11.68 9.02
C ARG A 344 -2.29 12.25 8.39
N VAL A 345 -2.23 12.23 7.07
CA VAL A 345 -1.24 12.97 6.29
C VAL A 345 -1.96 14.13 5.62
N ASP A 346 -1.68 15.34 6.09
CA ASP A 346 -2.29 16.56 5.57
C ASP A 346 -1.23 17.44 4.89
N TYR A 347 -1.63 18.20 3.89
CA TYR A 347 -0.77 19.15 3.18
C TYR A 347 -1.22 20.59 3.48
N ASP A 348 -0.35 21.38 4.11
CA ASP A 348 -0.68 22.74 4.57
C ASP A 348 -0.44 23.84 3.52
N VAL A 349 -0.41 23.46 2.23
CA VAL A 349 0.00 24.27 1.07
C VAL A 349 1.52 24.33 0.87
N THR A 350 2.33 24.12 1.91
CA THR A 350 3.80 24.18 1.84
C THR A 350 4.51 22.90 2.23
N HIS A 351 3.96 22.10 3.14
CA HIS A 351 4.56 20.87 3.62
C HIS A 351 3.50 19.81 3.91
N TYR A 352 3.89 18.55 3.73
CA TYR A 352 3.14 17.40 4.23
C TYR A 352 3.47 17.16 5.69
N HIS A 353 2.45 16.82 6.48
CA HIS A 353 2.63 16.53 7.90
C HIS A 353 1.88 15.27 8.27
N LEU A 354 2.53 14.40 9.04
CA LEU A 354 1.84 13.36 9.79
C LEU A 354 1.34 13.96 11.11
N HIS A 355 0.04 13.85 11.36
CA HIS A 355 -0.60 14.27 12.61
C HIS A 355 -1.41 13.15 13.22
N THR A 356 -1.56 13.19 14.55
CA THR A 356 -2.51 12.33 15.28
C THR A 356 -3.63 13.18 15.85
N ILE A 357 -4.87 12.87 15.50
CA ILE A 357 -6.07 13.55 16.00
C ILE A 357 -6.89 12.60 16.87
N HIS A 358 -7.71 13.14 17.78
CA HIS A 358 -8.68 12.30 18.50
C HIS A 358 -9.69 11.73 17.51
N LYS A 359 -10.13 10.48 17.73
CA LYS A 359 -11.25 9.92 16.98
C LYS A 359 -12.50 10.73 17.31
N GLU A 360 -13.08 11.40 16.32
CA GLU A 360 -14.44 11.92 16.49
C GLU A 360 -15.41 10.72 16.53
N GLN A 361 -16.45 10.80 17.37
CA GLN A 361 -17.42 9.71 17.61
C GLN A 361 -18.24 9.27 16.36
N ARG A 362 -17.99 9.86 15.18
CA ARG A 362 -18.79 9.66 13.96
C ARG A 362 -18.02 9.07 12.76
N PHE A 363 -16.80 8.56 12.96
CA PHE A 363 -16.02 7.95 11.88
C PHE A 363 -16.24 6.47 11.66
#